data_AF-A0A1S2GUC4-F1
#
_entry.id   AF-A0A1S2GUC4-F1
#
_cell.length_a   1.000
_cell.length_b   1.000
_cell.length_c   1.000
_cell.angle_alpha   90.00
_cell.angle_beta   90.00
_cell.angle_gamma   90.00
#
_symmetry.space_group_name_H-M   'P 1'
#
loop_
_entity.id
_entity.type
_entity.pdbx_description
1 polymer ?
#
loop_
_entity_poly.entity_id
_entity_poly.type
_entity_poly.pdbx_seq_one_letter_code
_entity_poly.pdbx_strand_id
1 'polypeptide(L)'
;MELDDFVQTDRGLMVRGASPELLDELLVQYGAQQRAAGFDPDERLRPGLSRAEILDPWAERGVVVPEEIVRLWQWPNGGVGDGQFPGAAIDSIEQSLGRWDQELKGVVDFLWDPDWITVCSHGVIAVKSTEEPPLVRGRDGVRKVEEDDVWDPRFQLVSICTLIAMSIYGDEHGLFERNAVGLPDTRRELWPTKLEITKLHGW
;
A
#
# COMPACT_ATOMS: atom_id res chain seq x y z
N MET A 1 -4.04 -12.87 -12.30
CA MET A 1 -2.63 -12.85 -11.84
C MET A 1 -2.34 -14.19 -11.20
N GLU A 2 -1.14 -14.73 -11.35
CA GLU A 2 -0.78 -16.04 -10.81
C GLU A 2 0.20 -15.91 -9.64
N LEU A 3 0.24 -16.92 -8.78
CA LEU A 3 1.13 -16.92 -7.61
C LEU A 3 2.63 -16.90 -8.01
N ASP A 4 2.97 -17.46 -9.17
CA ASP A 4 4.34 -17.51 -9.73
C ASP A 4 4.86 -16.12 -10.17
N ASP A 5 3.97 -15.13 -10.26
CA ASP A 5 4.32 -13.74 -10.52
C ASP A 5 5.03 -13.11 -9.32
N PHE A 6 4.97 -13.72 -8.13
CA PHE A 6 5.63 -13.24 -6.92
C PHE A 6 6.96 -13.96 -6.67
N VAL A 7 7.95 -13.21 -6.18
CA VAL A 7 9.28 -13.68 -5.83
C VAL A 7 9.70 -13.16 -4.47
N GLN A 8 10.22 -14.04 -3.62
CA GLN A 8 10.85 -13.64 -2.36
C GLN A 8 12.28 -13.15 -2.63
N THR A 9 12.56 -11.90 -2.27
CA THR A 9 13.92 -11.33 -2.30
C THR A 9 14.52 -11.34 -0.90
N ASP A 10 15.80 -10.97 -0.79
CA ASP A 10 16.46 -10.69 0.49
C ASP A 10 15.85 -9.49 1.24
N ARG A 11 15.15 -8.60 0.52
CA ARG A 11 14.51 -7.40 1.05
C ARG A 11 13.02 -7.58 1.37
N GLY A 12 12.35 -8.61 0.84
CA GLY A 12 10.92 -8.83 1.03
C GLY A 12 10.25 -9.51 -0.17
N LEU A 13 8.94 -9.72 -0.09
CA LEU A 13 8.15 -10.23 -1.21
C LEU A 13 8.04 -9.14 -2.29
N MET A 14 8.18 -9.54 -3.55
CA MET A 14 8.13 -8.65 -4.71
C MET A 14 7.33 -9.29 -5.84
N VAL A 15 6.55 -8.53 -6.61
CA VAL A 15 6.04 -8.97 -7.91
C VAL A 15 7.14 -8.85 -8.97
N ARG A 16 7.29 -9.85 -9.83
CA ARG A 16 8.30 -9.87 -10.88
C ARG A 16 8.12 -8.67 -11.82
N GLY A 17 9.23 -8.01 -12.13
CA GLY A 17 9.22 -6.87 -13.04
C GLY A 17 8.64 -5.59 -12.43
N ALA A 18 8.54 -5.48 -11.10
CA ALA A 18 8.05 -4.26 -10.47
C ALA A 18 8.80 -3.01 -10.96
N SER A 19 8.02 -2.06 -11.47
CA SER A 19 8.46 -0.78 -11.99
C SER A 19 7.28 0.20 -11.99
N PRO A 20 7.53 1.51 -12.14
CA PRO A 20 6.46 2.49 -12.32
C PRO A 20 5.50 2.16 -13.47
N GLU A 21 6.01 1.61 -14.58
CA GLU A 21 5.18 1.21 -15.73
C GLU A 21 4.27 0.04 -15.40
N LEU A 22 4.78 -0.98 -14.69
CA LEU A 22 3.94 -2.08 -14.22
C LEU A 22 2.89 -1.57 -13.24
N LEU A 23 3.23 -0.60 -12.38
CA LEU A 23 2.27 0.01 -11.46
C LEU A 23 1.10 0.66 -12.20
N ASP A 24 1.36 1.41 -13.28
CA ASP A 24 0.31 2.01 -14.11
C ASP A 24 -0.65 0.94 -14.66
N GLU A 25 -0.13 -0.18 -15.15
CA GLU A 25 -0.94 -1.32 -15.63
C GLU A 25 -1.78 -1.94 -14.51
N LEU A 26 -1.17 -2.16 -13.34
CA LEU A 26 -1.85 -2.74 -12.18
C LEU A 26 -2.94 -1.82 -11.64
N LEU A 27 -2.73 -0.50 -11.62
CA LEU A 27 -3.74 0.47 -11.16
C LEU A 27 -4.95 0.50 -12.10
N VAL A 28 -4.75 0.33 -13.41
CA VAL A 28 -5.85 0.18 -14.38
C VAL A 28 -6.64 -1.11 -14.11
N GLN A 29 -5.96 -2.24 -13.92
CA GLN A 29 -6.61 -3.51 -13.61
C GLN A 29 -7.37 -3.44 -12.28
N TYR A 30 -6.75 -2.85 -11.26
CA TYR A 30 -7.35 -2.68 -9.94
C TYR A 30 -8.60 -1.81 -9.99
N GLY A 31 -8.56 -0.68 -10.70
CA GLY A 31 -9.73 0.18 -10.92
C GLY A 31 -10.87 -0.54 -11.64
N ALA A 32 -10.55 -1.40 -12.62
CA ALA A 32 -11.55 -2.23 -13.30
C ALA A 32 -12.22 -3.24 -12.37
N GLN A 33 -11.46 -3.89 -11.48
CA GLN A 33 -12.00 -4.81 -10.47
C GLN A 33 -12.90 -4.09 -9.46
N GLN A 34 -12.47 -2.92 -8.98
CA GLN A 34 -13.29 -2.10 -8.08
C GLN A 34 -14.64 -1.74 -8.72
N ARG A 35 -14.64 -1.33 -10.00
CA ARG A 35 -15.88 -1.05 -10.75
C ARG A 35 -16.76 -2.27 -10.88
N ALA A 36 -16.19 -3.44 -11.16
CA ALA A 36 -16.93 -4.71 -11.22
C ALA A 36 -17.58 -5.06 -9.87
N ALA A 37 -16.97 -4.64 -8.76
CA ALA A 37 -17.53 -4.78 -7.41
C ALA A 37 -18.53 -3.68 -7.03
N GLY A 38 -18.84 -2.73 -7.93
CA GLY A 38 -19.81 -1.65 -7.70
C GLY A 38 -19.22 -0.37 -7.09
N PHE A 39 -17.89 -0.25 -7.06
CA PHE A 39 -17.19 0.96 -6.62
C PHE A 39 -16.50 1.63 -7.81
N ASP A 40 -16.91 2.84 -8.18
CA ASP A 40 -16.19 3.60 -9.21
C ASP A 40 -15.19 4.57 -8.57
N PRO A 41 -13.86 4.34 -8.73
CA PRO A 41 -12.84 5.21 -8.16
C PRO A 41 -12.97 6.66 -8.64
N ASP A 42 -13.37 6.87 -9.90
CA ASP A 42 -13.46 8.19 -10.50
C ASP A 42 -14.61 9.03 -9.91
N GLU A 43 -15.66 8.36 -9.40
CA GLU A 43 -16.79 9.03 -8.75
C GLU A 43 -16.61 9.19 -7.24
N ARG A 44 -15.81 8.32 -6.62
CA ARG A 44 -15.75 8.15 -5.15
C ARG A 44 -14.48 8.71 -4.53
N LEU A 45 -13.40 8.83 -5.29
CA LEU A 45 -12.12 9.36 -4.84
C LEU A 45 -11.88 10.75 -5.40
N ARG A 46 -10.90 11.45 -4.83
CA ARG A 46 -10.44 12.73 -5.41
C ARG A 46 -9.76 12.47 -6.74
N PRO A 47 -9.85 13.40 -7.71
CA PRO A 47 -9.06 13.33 -8.94
C PRO A 47 -7.57 13.16 -8.63
N GLY A 48 -6.87 12.43 -9.51
CA GLY A 48 -5.42 12.32 -9.46
C GLY A 48 -4.74 13.69 -9.57
N LEU A 49 -3.56 13.80 -8.98
CA LEU A 49 -2.79 15.04 -8.95
C LEU A 49 -1.74 15.09 -10.06
N SER A 50 -1.34 16.29 -10.44
CA SER A 50 -0.15 16.49 -11.27
C SER A 50 1.13 16.16 -10.49
N ARG A 51 2.22 15.90 -11.23
CA ARG A 51 3.53 15.64 -10.63
C ARG A 51 4.00 16.79 -9.74
N ALA A 52 3.76 18.04 -10.13
CA ALA A 52 4.18 19.21 -9.35
C ALA A 52 3.40 19.30 -8.03
N GLU A 53 2.07 19.11 -8.08
CA GLU A 53 1.22 19.06 -6.88
C GLU A 53 1.65 17.96 -5.91
N ILE A 54 2.25 16.88 -6.43
CA ILE A 54 2.82 15.81 -5.60
C ILE A 54 4.19 16.18 -5.05
N LEU A 55 5.13 16.58 -5.91
CA LEU A 55 6.54 16.70 -5.52
C LEU A 55 6.84 17.96 -4.71
N ASP A 56 6.19 19.08 -5.01
CA ASP A 56 6.53 20.38 -4.42
C ASP A 56 6.38 20.37 -2.88
N PRO A 57 5.28 19.84 -2.28
CA PRO A 57 5.14 19.78 -0.83
C PRO A 57 6.15 18.86 -0.14
N TRP A 58 6.60 17.78 -0.79
CA TRP A 58 7.60 16.88 -0.22
C TRP A 58 9.02 17.43 -0.35
N ALA A 59 9.31 18.17 -1.43
CA ALA A 59 10.58 18.85 -1.60
C ALA A 59 10.83 19.90 -0.49
N GLU A 60 9.79 20.61 -0.05
CA GLU A 60 9.86 21.53 1.10
C GLU A 60 10.27 20.82 2.40
N ARG A 61 10.00 19.52 2.51
CA ARG A 61 10.34 18.66 3.66
C ARG A 61 11.66 17.91 3.47
N GLY A 62 12.36 18.12 2.35
CA GLY A 62 13.60 17.42 2.01
C GLY A 62 13.40 15.94 1.68
N VAL A 63 12.18 15.52 1.33
CA VAL A 63 11.84 14.13 1.03
C VAL A 63 11.83 13.90 -0.47
N VAL A 64 12.55 12.88 -0.94
CA VAL A 64 12.54 12.44 -2.34
C VAL A 64 11.42 11.42 -2.53
N VAL A 65 10.35 11.80 -3.23
CA VAL A 65 9.22 10.89 -3.46
C VAL A 65 9.58 9.83 -4.51
N PRO A 66 9.48 8.52 -4.21
CA PRO A 66 9.65 7.46 -5.19
C PRO A 66 8.67 7.58 -6.34
N GLU A 67 9.10 7.21 -7.56
CA GLU A 67 8.26 7.33 -8.75
C GLU A 67 6.94 6.56 -8.61
N GLU A 68 6.96 5.40 -7.96
CA GLU A 68 5.74 4.62 -7.71
C GLU A 68 4.72 5.34 -6.82
N ILE A 69 5.16 6.16 -5.85
CA ILE A 69 4.23 6.99 -5.07
C ILE A 69 3.65 8.10 -5.95
N VAL A 70 4.45 8.67 -6.85
CA VAL A 70 3.95 9.65 -7.82
C VAL A 70 2.86 9.04 -8.68
N ARG A 71 3.04 7.82 -9.20
CA ARG A 71 2.01 7.10 -9.97
C ARG A 71 0.76 6.82 -9.16
N LEU A 72 0.92 6.39 -7.91
CA LEU A 72 -0.20 6.11 -7.02
C LEU A 72 -1.10 7.34 -6.79
N TRP A 73 -0.53 8.54 -6.63
CA TRP A 73 -1.30 9.78 -6.44
C TRP A 73 -1.68 10.49 -7.76
N GLN A 74 -1.12 10.07 -8.90
CA GLN A 74 -1.61 10.44 -10.23
C GLN A 74 -2.85 9.65 -10.64
N TRP A 75 -2.97 8.41 -10.15
CA TRP A 75 -4.25 7.72 -10.03
C TRP A 75 -5.09 8.41 -8.93
N PRO A 76 -6.45 8.36 -8.93
CA PRO A 76 -7.28 9.08 -7.97
C PRO A 76 -6.68 9.20 -6.55
N ASN A 77 -6.42 10.45 -6.11
CA ASN A 77 -5.65 10.83 -4.92
C ASN A 77 -6.44 10.68 -3.60
N GLY A 78 -6.90 9.45 -3.33
CA GLY A 78 -7.50 9.09 -2.05
C GLY A 78 -8.65 10.00 -1.59
N GLY A 79 -8.89 10.06 -0.27
CA GLY A 79 -9.83 10.99 0.35
C GLY A 79 -10.65 10.41 1.51
N VAL A 80 -11.48 11.27 2.14
CA VAL A 80 -12.36 10.87 3.25
C VAL A 80 -13.63 10.23 2.66
N GLY A 81 -13.68 8.89 2.67
CA GLY A 81 -14.79 8.07 2.18
C GLY A 81 -14.38 6.60 2.05
N ASP A 82 -15.34 5.69 1.92
CA ASP A 82 -15.13 4.23 1.80
C ASP A 82 -14.48 3.85 0.45
N GLY A 83 -13.24 4.24 0.21
CA GLY A 83 -12.47 3.88 -0.99
C GLY A 83 -11.36 2.91 -0.63
N GLN A 84 -11.68 1.61 -0.64
CA GLN A 84 -10.84 0.61 0.01
C GLN A 84 -9.86 -0.04 -0.97
N PHE A 85 -8.62 0.42 -0.89
CA PHE A 85 -7.41 -0.26 -1.29
C PHE A 85 -7.15 -1.40 -0.31
N PRO A 86 -7.19 -2.67 -0.75
CA PRO A 86 -7.82 -3.78 0.02
C PRO A 86 -8.02 -3.48 1.52
N GLY A 87 -9.19 -2.89 1.83
CA GLY A 87 -9.69 -2.52 3.16
C GLY A 87 -8.94 -1.44 3.98
N ALA A 88 -8.02 -0.68 3.39
CA ALA A 88 -7.57 0.63 3.87
C ALA A 88 -7.86 1.72 2.82
N ALA A 89 -8.17 2.95 3.21
CA ALA A 89 -8.32 4.01 2.22
C ALA A 89 -6.95 4.61 1.86
N ILE A 90 -6.62 4.71 0.56
CA ILE A 90 -5.44 5.47 0.11
C ILE A 90 -5.56 6.88 0.69
N ASP A 91 -4.48 7.31 1.33
CA ASP A 91 -4.41 8.67 1.86
C ASP A 91 -4.32 9.65 0.71
N SER A 92 -5.07 10.75 0.80
CA SER A 92 -4.77 11.91 -0.02
C SER A 92 -3.42 12.48 0.38
N ILE A 93 -2.75 13.17 -0.54
CA ILE A 93 -1.46 13.80 -0.24
C ILE A 93 -1.51 14.70 1.02
N GLU A 94 -2.60 15.45 1.24
CA GLU A 94 -2.74 16.32 2.42
C GLU A 94 -2.82 15.52 3.71
N GLN A 95 -3.46 14.34 3.67
CA GLN A 95 -3.50 13.43 4.82
C GLN A 95 -2.13 12.84 5.09
N SER A 96 -1.39 12.44 4.04
CA SER A 96 -0.03 11.94 4.19
C SER A 96 0.92 13.01 4.75
N LEU A 97 0.88 14.23 4.21
CA LEU A 97 1.70 15.36 4.68
C LEU A 97 1.34 15.71 6.12
N GLY A 98 0.05 15.81 6.44
CA GLY A 98 -0.40 16.10 7.80
C GLY A 98 0.07 15.05 8.81
N ARG A 99 0.11 13.76 8.44
CA ARG A 99 0.68 12.72 9.30
C ARG A 99 2.19 12.81 9.42
N TRP A 100 2.89 13.07 8.33
CA TRP A 100 4.34 13.25 8.36
C TRP A 100 4.72 14.43 9.27
N ASP A 101 4.04 15.57 9.12
CA ASP A 101 4.28 16.81 9.90
C ASP A 101 3.98 16.65 11.40
N GLN A 102 2.92 15.91 11.71
CA GLN A 102 2.53 15.63 13.10
C GLN A 102 3.36 14.50 13.71
N GLU A 103 4.34 13.97 12.96
CA GLU A 103 5.07 12.75 13.30
C GLU A 103 4.11 11.63 13.70
N LEU A 104 2.93 11.55 13.06
CA LEU A 104 1.93 10.52 13.31
C LEU A 104 2.34 9.24 12.58
N LYS A 105 2.76 8.27 13.40
CA LYS A 105 3.63 7.15 13.05
C LYS A 105 2.88 5.91 12.54
N GLY A 106 1.73 6.12 11.89
CA GLY A 106 0.96 5.10 11.19
C GLY A 106 0.38 3.92 11.98
N VAL A 107 1.10 3.30 12.93
CA VAL A 107 0.73 1.98 13.44
C VAL A 107 0.86 1.83 14.96
N VAL A 108 1.98 2.26 15.55
CA VAL A 108 2.31 2.26 16.99
C VAL A 108 3.52 3.17 17.22
N ASP A 109 3.74 3.60 18.47
CA ASP A 109 4.49 4.81 18.87
C ASP A 109 5.98 4.97 18.44
N PHE A 110 6.63 4.00 17.78
CA PHE A 110 8.10 4.03 17.63
C PHE A 110 8.71 3.65 16.25
N LEU A 111 7.99 3.84 15.12
CA LEU A 111 8.56 3.64 13.77
C LEU A 111 8.62 4.89 12.88
N TRP A 112 8.50 6.10 13.46
CA TRP A 112 8.73 7.30 12.67
C TRP A 112 10.17 7.35 12.20
N ASP A 113 10.29 7.47 10.90
CA ASP A 113 11.52 7.67 10.19
C ASP A 113 11.15 8.67 9.09
N PRO A 114 11.90 9.79 8.99
CA PRO A 114 11.56 10.89 8.08
C PRO A 114 11.56 10.46 6.60
N ASP A 115 12.18 9.31 6.29
CA ASP A 115 12.17 8.72 4.96
C ASP A 115 10.88 7.94 4.67
N TRP A 116 9.95 7.76 5.62
CA TRP A 116 8.72 7.01 5.36
C TRP A 116 7.54 7.92 5.04
N ILE A 117 6.90 7.62 3.91
CA ILE A 117 5.71 8.30 3.41
C ILE A 117 4.51 7.38 3.67
N THR A 118 3.50 7.85 4.41
CA THR A 118 2.27 7.09 4.66
C THR A 118 1.32 7.18 3.46
N VAL A 119 0.92 6.05 2.88
CA VAL A 119 0.08 6.06 1.67
C VAL A 119 -1.34 5.53 1.89
N CYS A 120 -1.65 4.99 3.07
CA CYS A 120 -2.98 4.47 3.41
C CYS A 120 -3.38 4.81 4.86
N SER A 121 -4.62 5.28 5.02
CA SER A 121 -5.27 5.62 6.29
C SER A 121 -5.46 4.39 7.20
N HIS A 122 -5.65 4.64 8.50
CA HIS A 122 -5.33 3.73 9.62
C HIS A 122 -3.84 3.41 9.76
N GLY A 123 -3.03 4.13 8.99
CA GLY A 123 -1.58 4.10 8.99
C GLY A 123 -1.01 2.72 8.79
N VAL A 124 -1.78 1.91 8.07
CA VAL A 124 -1.48 0.52 7.82
C VAL A 124 -0.34 0.41 6.83
N ILE A 125 -0.03 1.39 5.98
CA ILE A 125 1.02 1.23 4.95
C ILE A 125 1.92 2.46 4.83
N ALA A 126 3.23 2.25 4.89
CA ALA A 126 4.24 3.27 4.68
C ALA A 126 5.28 2.81 3.65
N VAL A 127 5.83 3.77 2.92
CA VAL A 127 6.75 3.56 1.81
C VAL A 127 8.05 4.32 2.08
N LYS A 128 9.20 3.63 1.99
CA LYS A 128 10.51 4.26 2.20
C LYS A 128 10.96 5.01 0.96
N SER A 129 11.26 6.29 1.15
CA SER A 129 11.52 7.29 0.10
C SER A 129 12.91 7.17 -0.55
N THR A 130 13.86 6.57 0.17
CA THR A 130 15.28 6.49 -0.21
C THR A 130 15.68 5.17 -0.90
N GLU A 131 14.71 4.32 -1.23
CA GLU A 131 14.95 2.97 -1.77
C GLU A 131 14.32 2.82 -3.16
N GLU A 132 15.01 2.09 -4.06
CA GLU A 132 14.51 1.77 -5.40
C GLU A 132 14.72 0.27 -5.71
N PRO A 133 13.67 -0.52 -5.96
CA PRO A 133 12.26 -0.19 -5.74
C PRO A 133 11.98 0.12 -4.26
N PRO A 134 10.92 0.88 -3.95
CA PRO A 134 10.67 1.35 -2.61
C PRO A 134 10.25 0.21 -1.67
N LEU A 135 10.61 0.33 -0.39
CA LEU A 135 10.19 -0.63 0.63
C LEU A 135 8.81 -0.28 1.15
N VAL A 136 7.91 -1.25 1.21
CA VAL A 136 6.53 -1.08 1.68
C VAL A 136 6.32 -1.91 2.95
N ARG A 137 5.93 -1.23 4.04
CA ARG A 137 5.64 -1.84 5.34
C ARG A 137 4.22 -1.60 5.74
N GLY A 138 3.72 -2.43 6.63
CA GLY A 138 2.43 -2.11 7.22
C GLY A 138 1.93 -2.93 8.38
N ARG A 139 0.94 -2.42 9.10
CA ARG A 139 0.66 -2.80 10.50
C ARG A 139 0.87 -4.26 10.92
N ASP A 140 0.41 -5.22 10.13
CA ASP A 140 0.38 -6.63 10.51
C ASP A 140 1.77 -7.29 10.63
N GLY A 141 2.84 -6.63 10.15
CA GLY A 141 4.21 -7.06 10.41
C GLY A 141 4.77 -6.64 11.76
N VAL A 142 4.03 -5.88 12.57
CA VAL A 142 4.45 -5.52 13.93
C VAL A 142 4.22 -6.70 14.88
N ARG A 143 5.26 -7.06 15.65
CA ARG A 143 5.21 -8.06 16.71
C ARG A 143 5.72 -7.48 18.03
N LYS A 144 5.18 -7.96 19.14
CA LYS A 144 5.74 -7.70 20.47
C LYS A 144 6.93 -8.61 20.73
N VAL A 145 8.07 -8.03 21.05
CA VAL A 145 9.25 -8.73 21.56
C VAL A 145 9.53 -8.13 22.93
N GLU A 146 9.25 -8.88 23.99
CA GLU A 146 9.26 -8.39 25.37
C GLU A 146 8.27 -7.24 25.58
N GLU A 147 8.75 -6.03 25.92
CA GLU A 147 7.94 -4.82 26.08
C GLU A 147 7.98 -3.90 24.84
N ASP A 148 8.82 -4.23 23.84
CA ASP A 148 9.01 -3.43 22.64
C ASP A 148 8.23 -3.98 21.45
N ASP A 149 7.63 -3.08 20.69
CA ASP A 149 7.08 -3.40 19.37
C ASP A 149 8.21 -3.39 18.33
N VAL A 150 8.39 -4.50 17.62
CA VAL A 150 9.44 -4.68 16.60
C VAL A 150 8.80 -5.04 15.26
N TRP A 151 9.30 -4.45 14.18
CA TRP A 151 8.90 -4.83 12.83
C TRP A 151 9.53 -6.17 12.41
N ASP A 152 8.71 -7.11 11.95
CA ASP A 152 9.16 -8.38 11.40
C ASP A 152 9.41 -8.27 9.89
N PRO A 153 10.67 -8.34 9.44
CA PRO A 153 11.02 -8.14 8.04
C PRO A 153 10.42 -9.18 7.10
N ARG A 154 9.88 -10.30 7.60
CA ARG A 154 9.20 -11.30 6.77
C ARG A 154 7.89 -10.80 6.16
N PHE A 155 7.30 -9.74 6.71
CA PHE A 155 6.11 -9.08 6.17
C PHE A 155 6.45 -7.83 5.35
N GLN A 156 7.73 -7.62 5.05
CA GLN A 156 8.20 -6.54 4.18
C GLN A 156 7.81 -6.84 2.72
N LEU A 157 7.20 -5.87 2.06
CA LEU A 157 7.02 -5.87 0.62
C LEU A 157 8.09 -4.96 -0.02
N VAL A 158 8.46 -5.31 -1.24
CA VAL A 158 9.30 -4.50 -2.13
C VAL A 158 8.41 -4.02 -3.26
N SER A 159 8.37 -2.72 -3.52
CA SER A 159 7.51 -2.02 -4.46
C SER A 159 6.02 -1.97 -4.07
N ILE A 160 5.38 -0.84 -4.41
CA ILE A 160 3.93 -0.66 -4.39
C ILE A 160 3.26 -1.59 -5.40
N CYS A 161 3.92 -1.93 -6.51
CA CYS A 161 3.40 -2.92 -7.47
C CYS A 161 3.00 -4.21 -6.76
N THR A 162 3.84 -4.71 -5.85
CA THR A 162 3.58 -5.94 -5.10
C THR A 162 2.33 -5.82 -4.25
N LEU A 163 2.13 -4.66 -3.62
CA LEU A 163 0.95 -4.39 -2.84
C LEU A 163 -0.33 -4.39 -3.70
N ILE A 164 -0.32 -3.72 -4.87
CA ILE A 164 -1.47 -3.74 -5.81
C ILE A 164 -1.72 -5.15 -6.34
N ALA A 165 -0.66 -5.81 -6.81
CA ALA A 165 -0.68 -7.16 -7.35
C ALA A 165 -1.31 -8.15 -6.37
N MET A 166 -0.91 -8.10 -5.10
CA MET A 166 -1.48 -8.92 -4.04
C MET A 166 -2.97 -8.64 -3.80
N SER A 167 -3.39 -7.38 -3.94
CA SER A 167 -4.79 -6.97 -3.81
C SER A 167 -5.64 -7.58 -4.93
N ILE A 168 -5.15 -7.47 -6.16
CA ILE A 168 -5.77 -8.02 -7.37
C ILE A 168 -5.89 -9.54 -7.24
N TYR A 169 -4.78 -10.22 -6.93
CA TYR A 169 -4.73 -11.67 -6.76
C TYR A 169 -5.71 -12.13 -5.68
N GLY A 170 -5.72 -11.47 -4.52
CA GLY A 170 -6.57 -11.84 -3.41
C GLY A 170 -8.07 -11.70 -3.71
N ASP A 171 -8.48 -10.67 -4.47
CA ASP A 171 -9.88 -10.57 -4.90
C ASP A 171 -10.24 -11.63 -5.96
N GLU A 172 -9.37 -11.86 -6.95
CA GLU A 172 -9.57 -12.89 -7.99
C GLU A 172 -9.75 -14.29 -7.40
N HIS A 173 -9.09 -14.57 -6.27
CA HIS A 173 -9.11 -15.87 -5.60
C HIS A 173 -10.04 -15.92 -4.37
N GLY A 174 -10.80 -14.85 -4.11
CA GLY A 174 -11.75 -14.79 -2.99
C GLY A 174 -11.10 -14.90 -1.61
N LEU A 175 -9.87 -14.40 -1.47
CA LEU A 175 -9.10 -14.42 -0.22
C LEU A 175 -9.53 -13.35 0.78
N PHE A 176 -10.39 -12.41 0.37
CA PHE A 176 -10.91 -11.37 1.23
C PHE A 176 -12.40 -11.61 1.52
N GLU A 177 -12.79 -11.51 2.81
CA GLU A 177 -14.20 -11.32 3.15
C GLU A 177 -14.72 -10.05 2.46
N ARG A 178 -16.00 -9.94 2.12
CA ARG A 178 -16.55 -8.71 1.52
C ARG A 178 -17.35 -7.91 2.56
N ASN A 179 -17.11 -6.60 2.62
CA ASN A 179 -17.84 -5.66 3.45
C ASN A 179 -19.26 -5.42 2.90
N ALA A 180 -20.06 -4.62 3.61
CA ALA A 180 -21.46 -4.35 3.27
C ALA A 180 -21.69 -3.66 1.91
N VAL A 181 -20.64 -3.11 1.28
CA VAL A 181 -20.69 -2.52 -0.06
C VAL A 181 -20.07 -3.42 -1.14
N GLY A 182 -19.78 -4.70 -0.80
CA GLY A 182 -19.32 -5.70 -1.75
C GLY A 182 -17.81 -5.69 -2.04
N LEU A 183 -17.03 -4.89 -1.30
CA LEU A 183 -15.57 -4.76 -1.43
C LEU A 183 -14.84 -5.63 -0.39
N PRO A 184 -13.59 -6.07 -0.63
CA PRO A 184 -12.74 -6.70 0.38
C PRO A 184 -12.73 -5.99 1.77
N ASP A 185 -13.23 -6.65 2.82
CA ASP A 185 -13.10 -6.28 4.24
C ASP A 185 -11.81 -6.87 4.80
N THR A 186 -10.78 -6.05 4.88
CA THR A 186 -9.46 -6.47 5.37
C THR A 186 -9.18 -6.03 6.81
N ARG A 187 -10.20 -5.51 7.52
CA ARG A 187 -10.06 -5.12 8.94
C ARG A 187 -9.70 -6.28 9.87
N ARG A 188 -9.76 -7.52 9.38
CA ARG A 188 -9.33 -8.72 10.09
C ARG A 188 -7.97 -9.25 9.60
N GLU A 189 -7.66 -9.13 8.32
CA GLU A 189 -6.42 -9.59 7.71
C GLU A 189 -6.13 -8.71 6.47
N LEU A 190 -5.27 -7.69 6.60
CA LEU A 190 -4.78 -6.87 5.46
C LEU A 190 -3.86 -7.62 4.52
N TRP A 191 -3.61 -8.86 4.88
CA TRP A 191 -2.55 -9.66 4.36
C TRP A 191 -3.09 -11.08 4.19
N PRO A 192 -3.42 -11.46 2.95
CA PRO A 192 -3.52 -12.88 2.56
C PRO A 192 -2.23 -13.67 2.91
N THR A 193 -1.16 -12.97 3.29
CA THR A 193 0.18 -13.48 3.52
C THR A 193 0.33 -14.36 4.73
N LYS A 194 -0.48 -14.28 5.78
CA LYS A 194 -0.25 -15.21 6.90
C LYS A 194 -0.48 -16.67 6.52
N LEU A 195 -1.38 -16.93 5.57
CA LEU A 195 -1.77 -18.27 5.14
C LEU A 195 -1.21 -18.68 3.76
N GLU A 196 -0.90 -17.74 2.86
CA GLU A 196 -0.34 -18.10 1.53
C GLU A 196 1.17 -17.86 1.40
N ILE A 197 1.79 -16.89 2.11
CA ILE A 197 3.27 -16.79 2.15
C ILE A 197 3.87 -18.02 2.84
N THR A 198 3.22 -18.54 3.89
CA THR A 198 3.62 -19.81 4.53
C THR A 198 3.53 -20.99 3.55
N LYS A 199 2.46 -21.09 2.76
CA LYS A 199 2.31 -22.13 1.71
C LYS A 199 3.33 -22.00 0.58
N LEU A 200 3.60 -20.77 0.12
CA LEU A 200 4.64 -20.46 -0.88
C LEU A 200 6.05 -20.89 -0.45
N HIS A 201 6.26 -21.10 0.85
CA HIS A 201 7.58 -21.30 1.41
C HIS A 201 7.75 -22.66 2.12
N GLY A 202 6.74 -23.53 2.12
CA GLY A 202 6.83 -24.87 2.72
C GLY A 202 7.10 -24.87 4.23
N TRP A 203 6.55 -23.90 4.96
CA TRP A 203 6.61 -23.81 6.43
C TRP A 203 5.32 -24.34 7.06
#